data_AF-A0A7G2CM46-F1
#
_entry.id   AF-A0A7G2CM46-F1
#
_cell.length_a   1.000
_cell.length_b   1.000
_cell.length_c   1.000
_cell.angle_alpha   90.00
_cell.angle_beta   90.00
_cell.angle_gamma   90.00
#
_symmetry.space_group_name_H-M   'P 1'
#
loop_
_entity.id
_entity.type
_entity.pdbx_description
1 polymer ?
#
loop_
_entity_poly.entity_id
_entity_poly.type
_entity_poly.pdbx_seq_one_letter_code
_entity_poly.pdbx_strand_id
1 'polypeptide(L)'
;METLKVANEELEHKLNYARANEANLKKRLEVEKREKENKWKEELEEIRALEEKVQQRERTSTVEVGTQTPFGILSTNRESAAVKTEKEGVHQSTQTTTPPAVADQTRQPPTIESNEKEINALEEIIQLLKAQLANVRNEKDALRQQYIKLNKDYIELERHNGTLHERCFLKEQERSTLESKLRVYEPSLMLSDHDNTNHREDDDG
;
A
#
# COMPACT_ATOMS: atom_id res chain seq x y z
N MET A 1 0.72 20.95 -10.00
CA MET A 1 0.51 20.42 -8.62
C MET A 1 0.34 18.90 -8.66
N GLU A 2 -0.26 18.41 -9.74
CA GLU A 2 -0.36 17.05 -10.29
C GLU A 2 0.74 16.09 -9.81
N THR A 3 2.02 16.41 -10.00
CA THR A 3 3.14 15.48 -9.72
C THR A 3 3.15 14.96 -8.28
N LEU A 4 2.97 15.83 -7.29
CA LEU A 4 2.88 15.43 -5.88
C LEU A 4 1.57 14.71 -5.54
N LYS A 5 0.47 15.02 -6.27
CA LYS A 5 -0.82 14.34 -6.11
C LYS A 5 -0.73 12.89 -6.62
N VAL A 6 -0.21 12.69 -7.83
CA VAL A 6 0.01 11.37 -8.44
C VAL A 6 0.98 10.54 -7.59
N ALA A 7 2.08 11.13 -7.10
CA ALA A 7 3.02 10.44 -6.22
C ALA A 7 2.37 9.98 -4.88
N ASN A 8 1.51 10.80 -4.27
CA ASN A 8 0.75 10.42 -3.08
C ASN A 8 -0.24 9.28 -3.39
N GLU A 9 -0.97 9.35 -4.50
CA GLU A 9 -1.92 8.32 -4.95
C GLU A 9 -1.23 6.98 -5.25
N GLU A 10 -0.04 7.00 -5.89
CA GLU A 10 0.76 5.81 -6.17
C GLU A 10 1.33 5.17 -4.89
N LEU A 11 1.83 5.98 -3.95
CA LEU A 11 2.32 5.50 -2.65
C LEU A 11 1.21 4.86 -1.81
N GLU A 12 0.00 5.42 -1.82
CA GLU A 12 -1.16 4.85 -1.14
C GLU A 12 -1.57 3.50 -1.75
N HIS A 13 -1.52 3.37 -3.08
CA HIS A 13 -1.74 2.08 -3.76
C HIS A 13 -0.70 1.03 -3.37
N LYS A 14 0.59 1.37 -3.38
CA LYS A 14 1.69 0.46 -2.97
C LYS A 14 1.56 0.03 -1.51
N LEU A 15 1.26 0.96 -0.61
CA LEU A 15 1.05 0.69 0.82
C LEU A 15 -0.14 -0.26 1.07
N ASN A 16 -1.24 -0.09 0.33
CA ASN A 16 -2.41 -0.97 0.45
C ASN A 16 -2.16 -2.38 -0.13
N TYR A 17 -1.41 -2.49 -1.24
CA TYR A 17 -0.99 -3.79 -1.77
C TYR A 17 -0.07 -4.55 -0.79
N ALA A 18 0.93 -3.88 -0.22
CA ALA A 18 1.85 -4.49 0.74
C ALA A 18 1.12 -5.05 1.98
N ARG A 19 0.21 -4.26 2.58
CA ARG A 19 -0.65 -4.69 3.70
C ARG A 19 -1.51 -5.91 3.35
N ALA A 20 -2.05 -5.97 2.14
CA ALA A 20 -2.86 -7.11 1.70
C ALA A 20 -2.01 -8.40 1.59
N ASN A 21 -0.77 -8.30 1.09
CA ASN A 21 0.15 -9.43 1.04
C ASN A 21 0.59 -9.88 2.43
N GLU A 22 0.99 -8.94 3.29
CA GLU A 22 1.34 -9.17 4.71
C GLU A 22 0.23 -9.93 5.46
N ALA A 23 -1.02 -9.49 5.32
CA ALA A 23 -2.17 -10.13 5.95
C ALA A 23 -2.47 -11.55 5.41
N ASN A 24 -2.18 -11.82 4.13
CA ASN A 24 -2.34 -13.14 3.54
C ASN A 24 -1.22 -14.10 3.97
N LEU A 25 0.03 -13.63 4.04
CA LEU A 25 1.17 -14.40 4.57
C LEU A 25 0.97 -14.76 6.04
N LYS A 26 0.54 -13.81 6.89
CA LYS A 26 0.25 -14.07 8.31
C LYS A 26 -0.85 -15.12 8.51
N LYS A 27 -1.92 -15.09 7.70
CA LYS A 27 -2.95 -16.16 7.71
C LYS A 27 -2.39 -17.52 7.30
N ARG A 28 -1.55 -17.58 6.27
CA ARG A 28 -0.94 -18.81 5.77
C ARG A 28 -0.01 -19.45 6.81
N LEU A 29 0.79 -18.64 7.49
CA LEU A 29 1.72 -19.07 8.54
C LEU A 29 0.96 -19.63 9.75
N GLU A 30 -0.13 -18.99 10.16
CA GLU A 30 -1.01 -19.49 11.24
C GLU A 30 -1.68 -20.83 10.89
N VAL A 31 -2.05 -21.05 9.62
CA VAL A 31 -2.55 -22.36 9.14
C VAL A 31 -1.44 -23.42 9.21
N GLU A 32 -0.26 -23.17 8.64
CA GLU A 32 0.85 -24.14 8.63
C GLU A 32 1.30 -24.51 10.06
N LYS A 33 1.28 -23.54 10.97
CA LYS A 33 1.55 -23.74 12.40
C LYS A 33 0.50 -24.64 13.05
N ARG A 34 -0.79 -24.42 12.75
CA ARG A 34 -1.91 -25.22 13.27
C ARG A 34 -1.91 -26.65 12.73
N GLU A 35 -1.54 -26.84 11.46
CA GLU A 35 -1.37 -28.16 10.84
C GLU A 35 -0.26 -28.96 11.53
N LYS A 36 0.88 -28.32 11.83
CA LYS A 36 1.98 -28.94 12.59
C LYS A 36 1.59 -29.26 14.04
N GLU A 37 0.84 -28.38 14.70
CA GLU A 37 0.34 -28.62 16.06
C GLU A 37 -0.68 -29.78 16.11
N ASN A 38 -1.56 -29.89 15.10
CA ASN A 38 -2.49 -31.00 14.98
C ASN A 38 -1.76 -32.33 14.74
N LYS A 39 -0.84 -32.37 13.77
CA LYS A 39 -0.07 -33.58 13.46
C LYS A 39 0.73 -34.09 14.67
N TRP A 40 1.33 -33.18 15.46
CA TRP A 40 2.03 -33.56 16.68
C TRP A 40 1.10 -34.18 17.76
N LYS A 41 -0.17 -33.74 17.81
CA LYS A 41 -1.17 -34.35 18.70
C LYS A 41 -1.61 -35.74 18.22
N GLU A 42 -1.76 -35.93 16.91
CA GLU A 42 -2.05 -37.24 16.31
C GLU A 42 -0.91 -38.23 16.60
N GLU A 43 0.35 -37.82 16.42
CA GLU A 43 1.53 -38.62 16.75
C GLU A 43 1.60 -38.99 18.25
N LEU A 44 1.27 -38.06 19.16
CA LEU A 44 1.19 -38.32 20.60
C LEU A 44 0.05 -39.29 20.98
N GLU A 45 -1.09 -39.23 20.28
CA GLU A 45 -2.23 -40.10 20.55
C GLU A 45 -2.00 -41.52 20.00
N GLU A 46 -1.31 -41.67 18.86
CA GLU A 46 -0.83 -42.97 18.37
C GLU A 46 0.19 -43.60 19.33
N ILE A 47 1.16 -42.83 19.84
CA ILE A 47 2.12 -43.30 20.86
C ILE A 47 1.38 -43.81 22.09
N ARG A 48 0.44 -43.03 22.65
CA ARG A 48 -0.35 -43.45 23.83
C ARG A 48 -1.16 -44.72 23.55
N ALA A 49 -1.75 -44.84 22.36
CA ALA A 49 -2.50 -46.03 21.96
C ALA A 49 -1.60 -47.26 21.73
N LEU A 50 -0.31 -47.09 21.46
CA LEU A 50 0.68 -48.16 21.41
C LEU A 50 1.14 -48.56 22.82
N GLU A 51 1.40 -47.59 23.71
CA GLU A 51 1.72 -47.84 25.13
C GLU A 51 0.61 -48.64 25.82
N GLU A 52 -0.67 -48.29 25.60
CA GLU A 52 -1.79 -49.03 26.19
C GLU A 52 -1.84 -50.48 25.65
N LYS A 53 -1.61 -50.70 24.35
CA LYS A 53 -1.56 -52.05 23.75
C LYS A 53 -0.41 -52.89 24.30
N VAL A 54 0.75 -52.28 24.58
CA VAL A 54 1.87 -52.97 25.26
C VAL A 54 1.47 -53.35 26.68
N GLN A 55 0.92 -52.40 27.45
CA GLN A 55 0.53 -52.63 28.84
C GLN A 55 -0.64 -53.63 28.98
N GLN A 56 -1.53 -53.71 27.98
CA GLN A 56 -2.54 -54.78 27.89
C GLN A 56 -1.89 -56.15 27.62
N ARG A 57 -0.89 -56.24 26.72
CA ARG A 57 -0.15 -57.49 26.45
C ARG A 57 0.62 -57.99 27.67
N GLU A 58 1.27 -57.08 28.40
CA GLU A 58 1.97 -57.41 29.66
C GLU A 58 1.00 -58.00 30.68
N ARG A 59 -0.16 -57.35 30.91
CA ARG A 59 -1.22 -57.88 31.78
C ARG A 59 -1.68 -59.28 31.36
N THR A 60 -1.93 -59.52 30.07
CA THR A 60 -2.30 -60.88 29.60
C THR A 60 -1.17 -61.89 29.79
N SER A 61 0.09 -61.51 29.56
CA SER A 61 1.24 -62.39 29.75
C SER A 61 1.44 -62.78 31.22
N THR A 62 1.21 -61.86 32.17
CA THR A 62 1.28 -62.18 33.60
C THR A 62 0.20 -63.16 34.10
N VAL A 63 -0.86 -63.42 33.33
CA VAL A 63 -1.88 -64.43 33.67
C VAL A 63 -1.44 -65.84 33.26
N GLU A 64 -0.74 -66.00 32.13
CA GLU A 64 -0.34 -67.33 31.62
C GLU A 64 0.83 -67.97 32.40
N VAL A 65 1.61 -67.18 33.15
CA VAL A 65 2.68 -67.68 34.03
C VAL A 65 2.15 -68.08 35.43
N GLY A 66 0.85 -67.90 35.68
CA GLY A 66 0.24 -67.98 37.03
C GLY A 66 0.01 -69.38 37.62
N THR A 67 0.03 -70.47 36.84
CA THR A 67 -0.34 -71.82 37.34
C THR A 67 0.50 -72.97 36.74
N GLN A 68 1.78 -73.08 37.11
CA GLN A 68 2.53 -74.34 36.95
C GLN A 68 2.54 -75.20 38.23
N THR A 69 1.74 -76.27 38.22
CA THR A 69 1.96 -77.47 39.03
C THR A 69 1.89 -78.70 38.12
N PRO A 70 2.82 -79.67 38.21
CA PRO A 70 3.03 -80.65 37.15
C PRO A 70 2.23 -81.94 37.33
N PHE A 71 1.22 -82.17 36.48
CA PHE A 71 0.82 -83.52 36.05
C PHE A 71 0.16 -83.41 34.67
N GLY A 72 0.53 -84.29 33.73
CA GLY A 72 0.04 -84.25 32.34
C GLY A 72 -0.96 -85.36 32.03
N ILE A 73 -1.55 -85.29 30.84
CA ILE A 73 -2.19 -86.40 30.10
C ILE A 73 -2.14 -86.05 28.60
N LEU A 74 -2.09 -87.08 27.74
CA LEU A 74 -2.05 -86.91 26.28
C LEU A 74 -3.43 -86.50 25.74
N SER A 75 -3.44 -85.74 24.64
CA SER A 75 -4.49 -85.87 23.62
C SER A 75 -3.95 -85.50 22.24
N THR A 76 -4.05 -86.43 21.29
CA THR A 76 -3.67 -86.25 19.88
C THR A 76 -4.90 -86.33 19.00
N ASN A 77 -5.09 -85.36 18.10
CA ASN A 77 -5.83 -85.47 16.81
C ASN A 77 -5.45 -84.21 15.97
N ARG A 78 -5.21 -84.21 14.64
CA ARG A 78 -5.81 -84.95 13.49
C ARG A 78 -7.20 -84.38 13.15
N GLU A 79 -7.56 -83.93 11.94
CA GLU A 79 -7.17 -84.22 10.54
C GLU A 79 -7.06 -82.89 9.70
N SER A 80 -6.29 -82.79 8.60
CA SER A 80 -6.67 -82.97 7.15
C SER A 80 -7.88 -82.14 6.65
N ALA A 81 -8.02 -81.64 5.41
CA ALA A 81 -7.16 -81.37 4.23
C ALA A 81 -8.01 -80.45 3.26
N ALA A 82 -7.78 -80.15 1.96
CA ALA A 82 -6.82 -80.49 0.90
C ALA A 82 -6.81 -79.32 -0.15
N VAL A 83 -5.67 -78.89 -0.72
CA VAL A 83 -5.14 -79.26 -2.07
C VAL A 83 -6.18 -79.37 -3.21
N LYS A 84 -6.10 -78.46 -4.21
CA LYS A 84 -6.30 -78.62 -5.69
C LYS A 84 -6.44 -77.25 -6.41
N THR A 85 -6.16 -77.01 -7.70
CA THR A 85 -5.18 -77.51 -8.73
C THR A 85 -5.36 -76.69 -10.02
N GLU A 86 -4.27 -76.23 -10.69
CA GLU A 86 -4.20 -75.92 -12.15
C GLU A 86 -5.21 -74.82 -12.66
N LYS A 87 -5.30 -74.26 -13.89
CA LYS A 87 -4.56 -74.13 -15.19
C LYS A 87 -5.27 -72.99 -16.01
N GLU A 88 -4.84 -72.40 -17.14
CA GLU A 88 -3.64 -72.41 -18.03
C GLU A 88 -3.65 -71.10 -18.89
N GLY A 89 -2.72 -70.91 -19.85
CA GLY A 89 -2.75 -69.83 -20.87
C GLY A 89 -1.74 -68.67 -20.63
N VAL A 90 -0.82 -68.19 -21.48
CA VAL A 90 -0.42 -68.32 -22.91
C VAL A 90 -0.56 -66.99 -23.70
N HIS A 91 0.59 -66.30 -23.90
CA HIS A 91 0.83 -65.13 -24.78
C HIS A 91 0.05 -63.83 -24.41
N GLN A 92 0.39 -62.61 -24.87
CA GLN A 92 1.32 -62.13 -25.92
C GLN A 92 2.26 -61.00 -25.41
N SER A 93 3.18 -60.55 -26.27
CA SER A 93 4.08 -59.41 -26.03
C SER A 93 3.58 -58.14 -26.74
N THR A 94 3.54 -57.01 -26.04
CA THR A 94 3.46 -55.67 -26.62
C THR A 94 4.41 -54.73 -25.90
N GLN A 95 5.32 -54.09 -26.65
CA GLN A 95 6.13 -52.98 -26.15
C GLN A 95 5.30 -51.69 -26.22
N THR A 96 5.04 -51.08 -25.06
CA THR A 96 4.45 -49.73 -24.99
C THR A 96 5.50 -48.80 -24.40
N THR A 97 6.01 -47.88 -25.21
CA THR A 97 7.04 -46.92 -24.81
C THR A 97 6.47 -45.86 -23.87
N THR A 98 6.89 -45.87 -22.61
CA THR A 98 6.60 -44.80 -21.65
C THR A 98 7.26 -43.50 -22.11
N PRO A 99 6.52 -42.39 -22.31
CA PRO A 99 7.14 -41.08 -22.47
C PRO A 99 7.93 -40.72 -21.20
N PRO A 100 9.05 -39.97 -21.30
CA PRO A 100 9.76 -39.52 -20.12
C PRO A 100 8.83 -38.66 -19.26
N ALA A 101 8.89 -38.85 -17.94
CA ALA A 101 8.11 -38.03 -17.02
C ALA A 101 8.46 -36.55 -17.24
N VAL A 102 7.43 -35.73 -17.48
CA VAL A 102 7.56 -34.28 -17.34
C VAL A 102 8.05 -34.04 -15.93
N ALA A 103 9.22 -33.41 -15.79
CA ALA A 103 9.80 -33.15 -14.48
C ALA A 103 8.83 -32.27 -13.69
N ASP A 104 8.15 -32.88 -12.72
CA ASP A 104 7.28 -32.17 -11.80
C ASP A 104 8.16 -31.17 -11.04
N GLN A 105 8.02 -29.89 -11.40
CA GLN A 105 8.65 -28.79 -10.70
C GLN A 105 7.93 -28.65 -9.36
N THR A 106 8.31 -29.54 -8.45
CA THR A 106 7.94 -29.57 -7.05
C THR A 106 8.30 -28.22 -6.44
N ARG A 107 7.33 -27.30 -6.50
CA ARG A 107 7.29 -26.08 -5.71
C ARG A 107 7.24 -26.52 -4.26
N GLN A 108 8.42 -26.72 -3.67
CA GLN A 108 8.55 -26.93 -2.24
C GLN A 108 7.75 -25.82 -1.54
N PRO A 109 6.85 -26.16 -0.60
CA PRO A 109 6.13 -25.13 0.14
C PRO A 109 7.16 -24.24 0.83
N PRO A 110 7.06 -22.90 0.71
CA PRO A 110 8.00 -21.98 1.34
C PRO A 110 7.95 -22.21 2.84
N THR A 111 9.10 -22.52 3.43
CA THR A 111 9.22 -22.85 4.85
C THR A 111 8.82 -21.65 5.72
N ILE A 112 8.33 -21.91 6.94
CA ILE A 112 8.00 -20.86 7.94
C ILE A 112 9.13 -19.81 8.01
N GLU A 113 10.38 -20.24 8.12
CA GLU A 113 11.55 -19.36 8.22
C GLU A 113 11.77 -18.47 6.98
N SER A 114 11.27 -18.87 5.80
CA SER A 114 11.22 -18.02 4.59
C SER A 114 10.06 -17.03 4.65
N ASN A 115 8.88 -17.49 5.08
CA ASN A 115 7.69 -16.66 5.21
C ASN A 115 7.88 -15.55 6.28
N GLU A 116 8.56 -15.86 7.40
CA GLU A 116 8.90 -14.88 8.45
C GLU A 116 9.87 -13.80 7.95
N LYS A 117 10.89 -14.18 7.16
CA LYS A 117 11.83 -13.23 6.55
C LYS A 117 11.13 -12.33 5.52
N GLU A 118 10.20 -12.86 4.73
CA GLU A 118 9.39 -12.08 3.80
C GLU A 118 8.44 -11.11 4.54
N ILE A 119 7.79 -11.55 5.62
CA ILE A 119 6.95 -10.69 6.47
C ILE A 119 7.77 -9.53 7.05
N ASN A 120 8.95 -9.80 7.63
CA ASN A 120 9.79 -8.75 8.22
C ASN A 120 10.24 -7.72 7.17
N ALA A 121 10.65 -8.17 5.97
CA ALA A 121 11.01 -7.28 4.87
C ALA A 121 9.82 -6.44 4.36
N LEU A 122 8.62 -7.02 4.31
CA LEU A 122 7.39 -6.28 3.99
C LEU A 122 7.04 -5.25 5.06
N GLU A 123 7.23 -5.56 6.35
CA GLU A 123 7.03 -4.60 7.44
C GLU A 123 8.00 -3.41 7.35
N GLU A 124 9.29 -3.64 7.08
CA GLU A 124 10.26 -2.56 6.83
C GLU A 124 9.87 -1.67 5.64
N ILE A 125 9.49 -2.27 4.50
CA ILE A 125 9.00 -1.55 3.32
C ILE A 125 7.74 -0.73 3.66
N ILE A 126 6.81 -1.29 4.45
CA ILE A 126 5.60 -0.62 4.92
C ILE A 126 5.94 0.58 5.82
N GLN A 127 6.96 0.51 6.68
CA GLN A 127 7.40 1.67 7.47
C GLN A 127 8.06 2.75 6.58
N LEU A 128 8.90 2.36 5.62
CA LEU A 128 9.54 3.29 4.68
C LEU A 128 8.50 4.03 3.82
N LEU A 129 7.50 3.32 3.29
CA LEU A 129 6.41 3.90 2.51
C LEU A 129 5.55 4.87 3.34
N LYS A 130 5.28 4.56 4.62
CA LYS A 130 4.59 5.51 5.54
C LYS A 130 5.40 6.80 5.73
N ALA A 131 6.72 6.69 5.93
CA ALA A 131 7.59 7.85 6.14
C ALA A 131 7.66 8.74 4.89
N GLN A 132 7.81 8.13 3.70
CA GLN A 132 7.76 8.85 2.42
C GLN A 132 6.41 9.55 2.20
N LEU A 133 5.30 8.86 2.46
CA LEU A 133 3.95 9.42 2.36
C LEU A 133 3.73 10.59 3.34
N ALA A 134 4.28 10.53 4.54
CA ALA A 134 4.23 11.63 5.50
C ALA A 134 4.99 12.88 5.01
N ASN A 135 6.20 12.70 4.47
CA ASN A 135 6.99 13.80 3.91
C ASN A 135 6.28 14.47 2.72
N VAL A 136 5.82 13.69 1.73
CA VAL A 136 5.10 14.22 0.55
C VAL A 136 3.84 14.99 0.95
N ARG A 137 3.12 14.55 1.99
CA ARG A 137 1.95 15.27 2.53
C ARG A 137 2.36 16.60 3.17
N ASN A 138 3.40 16.61 3.99
CA ASN A 138 3.94 17.83 4.63
C ASN A 138 4.41 18.85 3.58
N GLU A 139 5.16 18.42 2.57
CA GLU A 139 5.63 19.27 1.47
C GLU A 139 4.47 19.88 0.67
N LYS A 140 3.49 19.05 0.29
CA LYS A 140 2.27 19.47 -0.41
C LYS A 140 1.47 20.50 0.40
N ASP A 141 1.32 20.31 1.71
CA ASP A 141 0.59 21.26 2.56
C ASP A 141 1.39 22.54 2.85
N ALA A 142 2.72 22.49 2.91
CA ALA A 142 3.58 23.67 2.97
C ALA A 142 3.50 24.51 1.67
N LEU A 143 3.59 23.87 0.49
CA LEU A 143 3.42 24.52 -0.80
C LEU A 143 2.03 25.15 -0.95
N ARG A 144 0.99 24.48 -0.44
CA ARG A 144 -0.38 25.03 -0.40
C ARG A 144 -0.47 26.29 0.45
N GLN A 145 0.21 26.36 1.61
CA GLN A 145 0.27 27.56 2.44
C GLN A 145 1.03 28.70 1.73
N GLN A 146 2.16 28.40 1.08
CA GLN A 146 2.92 29.38 0.29
C GLN A 146 2.08 29.96 -0.86
N TYR A 147 1.35 29.12 -1.60
CA TYR A 147 0.42 29.57 -2.65
C TYR A 147 -0.69 30.48 -2.10
N ILE A 148 -1.32 30.09 -0.98
CA ILE A 148 -2.37 30.90 -0.33
C ILE A 148 -1.82 32.27 0.12
N LYS A 149 -0.56 32.35 0.57
CA LYS A 149 0.08 33.63 0.88
C LYS A 149 0.31 34.45 -0.39
N LEU A 150 1.04 33.90 -1.37
CA LEU A 150 1.38 34.60 -2.61
C LEU A 150 0.15 35.12 -3.36
N ASN A 151 -0.96 34.37 -3.35
CA ASN A 151 -2.22 34.78 -3.96
C ASN A 151 -2.90 35.94 -3.20
N LYS A 152 -2.69 36.10 -1.89
CA LYS A 152 -3.15 37.30 -1.16
C LYS A 152 -2.29 38.50 -1.50
N ASP A 153 -0.96 38.33 -1.40
CA ASP A 153 0.03 39.35 -1.72
C ASP A 153 -0.20 39.91 -3.15
N TYR A 154 -0.55 39.05 -4.11
CA TYR A 154 -0.93 39.41 -5.49
C TYR A 154 -2.25 40.21 -5.57
N ILE A 155 -3.32 39.78 -4.90
CA ILE A 155 -4.61 40.51 -4.88
C ILE A 155 -4.47 41.90 -4.24
N GLU A 156 -3.61 42.04 -3.23
CA GLU A 156 -3.32 43.34 -2.61
C GLU A 156 -2.53 44.25 -3.56
N LEU A 157 -1.59 43.70 -4.35
CA LEU A 157 -0.87 44.43 -5.39
C LEU A 157 -1.79 44.88 -6.54
N GLU A 158 -2.71 44.03 -7.03
CA GLU A 158 -3.70 44.43 -8.05
C GLU A 158 -4.60 45.57 -7.57
N ARG A 159 -5.08 45.50 -6.33
CA ARG A 159 -5.87 46.60 -5.71
C ARG A 159 -5.06 47.89 -5.61
N HIS A 160 -3.78 47.81 -5.25
CA HIS A 160 -2.91 48.98 -5.21
C HIS A 160 -2.71 49.58 -6.60
N ASN A 161 -2.43 48.76 -7.61
CA ASN A 161 -2.29 49.22 -9.00
C ASN A 161 -3.59 49.87 -9.52
N GLY A 162 -4.76 49.30 -9.25
CA GLY A 162 -6.04 49.94 -9.57
C GLY A 162 -6.22 51.31 -8.90
N THR A 163 -5.82 51.43 -7.64
CA THR A 163 -5.84 52.71 -6.89
C THR A 163 -4.87 53.75 -7.50
N LEU A 164 -3.71 53.30 -8.00
CA LEU A 164 -2.76 54.16 -8.70
C LEU A 164 -3.29 54.61 -10.07
N HIS A 165 -3.90 53.72 -10.85
CA HIS A 165 -4.51 54.07 -12.14
C HIS A 165 -5.62 55.11 -11.98
N GLU A 166 -6.52 54.95 -11.00
CA GLU A 166 -7.57 55.93 -10.70
C GLU A 166 -6.97 57.29 -10.31
N ARG A 167 -5.98 57.31 -9.41
CA ARG A 167 -5.28 58.55 -9.02
C ARG A 167 -4.57 59.23 -10.20
N CYS A 168 -4.01 58.47 -11.14
CA CYS A 168 -3.40 59.02 -12.34
C CYS A 168 -4.45 59.61 -13.29
N PHE A 169 -5.59 58.93 -13.48
CA PHE A 169 -6.70 59.42 -14.30
C PHE A 169 -7.29 60.73 -13.76
N LEU A 170 -7.54 60.81 -12.45
CA LEU A 170 -8.02 62.04 -11.80
C LEU A 170 -7.03 63.19 -11.96
N LYS A 171 -5.72 62.94 -11.78
CA LYS A 171 -4.68 63.97 -12.00
C LYS A 171 -4.57 64.43 -13.45
N GLU A 172 -4.80 63.55 -14.42
CA GLU A 172 -4.83 63.89 -15.85
C GLU A 172 -6.03 64.81 -16.14
N GLN A 173 -7.20 64.51 -15.56
CA GLN A 173 -8.40 65.35 -15.66
C GLN A 173 -8.21 66.72 -14.98
N GLU A 174 -7.59 66.76 -13.80
CA GLU A 174 -7.21 68.00 -13.11
C GLU A 174 -6.27 68.84 -13.99
N ARG A 175 -5.22 68.22 -14.58
CA ARG A 175 -4.25 68.92 -15.44
C ARG A 175 -4.93 69.49 -16.68
N SER A 176 -5.72 68.70 -17.40
CA SER A 176 -6.47 69.16 -18.59
C SER A 176 -7.45 70.29 -18.25
N THR A 177 -8.07 70.25 -17.07
CA THR A 177 -8.94 71.33 -16.56
C THR A 177 -8.17 72.62 -16.29
N LEU A 178 -6.95 72.52 -15.75
CA LEU A 178 -6.08 73.68 -15.50
C LEU A 178 -5.48 74.25 -16.79
N GLU A 179 -5.00 73.41 -17.70
CA GLU A 179 -4.55 73.79 -19.05
C GLU A 179 -5.66 74.53 -19.82
N SER A 180 -6.90 74.02 -19.75
CA SER A 180 -8.07 74.66 -20.38
C SER A 180 -8.38 76.04 -19.78
N LYS A 181 -8.22 76.21 -18.46
CA LYS A 181 -8.39 77.51 -17.79
C LYS A 181 -7.27 78.48 -18.16
N LEU A 182 -6.02 78.03 -18.18
CA LEU A 182 -4.86 78.85 -18.52
C LEU A 182 -5.00 79.45 -19.93
N ARG A 183 -5.39 78.63 -20.91
CA ARG A 183 -5.67 79.06 -22.30
C ARG A 183 -6.76 80.14 -22.40
N VAL A 184 -7.68 80.22 -21.45
CA VAL A 184 -8.73 81.27 -21.42
C VAL A 184 -8.21 82.55 -20.76
N TYR A 185 -7.33 82.46 -19.76
CA TYR A 185 -6.77 83.64 -19.08
C TYR A 185 -5.62 84.32 -19.84
N GLU A 186 -4.80 83.58 -20.59
CA GLU A 186 -3.67 84.14 -21.36
C GLU A 186 -4.10 85.27 -22.33
N PRO A 187 -5.15 85.11 -23.16
CA PRO A 187 -5.64 86.20 -24.01
C PRO A 187 -6.23 87.37 -23.21
N SER A 188 -6.86 87.11 -22.05
CA SER A 188 -7.45 88.18 -21.23
C SER A 188 -6.41 89.08 -20.58
N LEU A 189 -5.24 88.55 -20.21
CA LEU A 189 -4.12 89.36 -19.72
C LEU A 189 -3.50 90.23 -20.84
N MET A 190 -3.34 89.66 -22.04
CA MET A 190 -2.78 90.38 -23.19
C MET A 190 -3.65 91.57 -23.65
N LEU A 191 -4.96 91.56 -23.35
CA LEU A 191 -5.89 92.63 -23.74
C LEU A 191 -5.94 93.78 -22.72
N SER A 192 -5.74 93.53 -21.42
CA SER A 192 -5.81 94.59 -20.40
C SER A 192 -4.68 95.62 -20.49
N ASP A 193 -3.55 95.23 -21.08
CA ASP A 193 -2.33 96.06 -21.14
C ASP A 193 -2.31 97.00 -22.36
N HIS A 194 -3.39 97.07 -23.17
CA HIS A 194 -3.47 97.92 -24.37
C HIS A 194 -4.52 99.04 -24.30
N ASP A 195 -5.53 98.96 -23.42
CA ASP A 195 -6.59 99.99 -23.33
C ASP A 195 -6.19 101.21 -22.48
N ASN A 196 -5.05 101.17 -21.78
CA ASN A 196 -4.70 102.14 -20.74
C ASN A 196 -3.80 103.32 -21.19
N THR A 197 -3.64 103.55 -22.51
CA THR A 197 -2.71 104.58 -23.05
C THR A 197 -3.37 105.80 -23.69
N ASN A 198 -4.70 105.82 -23.89
CA ASN A 198 -5.35 106.74 -24.84
C ASN A 198 -6.26 107.83 -24.21
N HIS A 199 -5.99 108.29 -22.98
CA HIS A 199 -6.77 109.34 -22.29
C HIS A 199 -5.90 110.45 -21.65
N ARG A 200 -5.02 111.05 -22.46
CA ARG A 200 -4.35 112.38 -22.35
C ARG A 200 -3.55 112.58 -23.65
N GLU A 201 -3.44 113.74 -24.28
CA GLU A 201 -4.00 115.09 -24.06
C GLU A 201 -4.63 115.61 -25.38
N ASP A 202 -5.70 116.42 -25.31
CA ASP A 202 -6.22 117.25 -26.42
C ASP A 202 -7.30 118.21 -25.84
N ASP A 203 -6.90 119.19 -25.02
CA ASP A 203 -7.80 120.20 -24.42
C ASP A 203 -7.03 121.52 -24.13
N ASP A 204 -6.58 122.18 -25.20
CA ASP A 204 -6.01 123.54 -25.19
C ASP A 204 -6.19 124.16 -26.59
N GLY A 205 -7.13 125.11 -26.75
CA GLY A 205 -7.47 125.73 -28.05
C GLY A 205 -8.42 126.93 -27.97
#